data_AF-A0A8T6QKJ5-F1
#
_entry.id   AF-A0A8T6QKJ5-F1
#
_cell.length_a   1.000
_cell.length_b   1.000
_cell.length_c   1.000
_cell.angle_alpha   90.00
_cell.angle_beta   90.00
_cell.angle_gamma   90.00
#
_symmetry.space_group_name_H-M   'P 1'
#
loop_
_entity.id
_entity.type
_entity.pdbx_description
1 polymer ?
#
loop_
_entity_poly.entity_id
_entity_poly.type
_entity_poly.pdbx_seq_one_letter_code
_entity_poly.pdbx_strand_id
1 'polypeptide(L)'
;MSKKFTKTILSSAVAGLMLISTTAMANEYDIILYSNGSAKITEKGSAKEVLGAINTTTGSIMAFNNEEVTKGAADILKKHGNQMTPDARNEIQRYLESVAYPVYMPELKLENIKSLNGNDIKKIQKIKEDVSKVVTSANSAEYLSAIRSGGNTEAYLAINKTSPALSKEYSRISGNIEQLNKDTTFAIDANGNITLDETGSVERESVKNVVAAIQADTTIY
;
A
#
# COMPACT_ATOMS: atom_id res chain seq x y z
N MET A 1 -5.31 8.05 4.68
CA MET A 1 -4.09 8.38 5.47
C MET A 1 -4.05 9.88 5.66
N SER A 2 -3.66 10.41 6.83
CA SER A 2 -3.65 11.87 7.04
C SER A 2 -2.36 12.51 6.51
N LYS A 3 -2.44 13.72 5.93
CA LYS A 3 -1.27 14.43 5.39
C LYS A 3 -0.18 14.64 6.46
N LYS A 4 -0.57 14.89 7.72
CA LYS A 4 0.36 15.02 8.85
C LYS A 4 1.17 13.74 9.07
N PHE A 5 0.50 12.59 9.05
CA PHE A 5 1.14 11.29 9.25
C PHE A 5 2.11 10.96 8.12
N THR A 6 1.69 11.14 6.85
CA THR A 6 2.57 10.96 5.67
C THR A 6 3.81 11.85 5.73
N LYS A 7 3.67 13.12 6.13
CA LYS A 7 4.79 14.05 6.31
C LYS A 7 5.79 13.59 7.38
N THR A 8 5.32 13.18 8.56
CA THR A 8 6.19 12.64 9.63
C THR A 8 6.97 11.41 9.15
N ILE A 9 6.29 10.52 8.42
CA ILE A 9 6.83 9.26 7.89
C ILE A 9 7.85 9.46 6.76
N LEU A 10 7.61 10.40 5.85
CA LEU A 10 8.55 10.69 4.76
C LEU A 10 9.76 11.46 5.27
N SER A 11 9.60 12.31 6.29
CA SER A 11 10.73 12.98 6.94
C SER A 11 11.75 11.99 7.53
N SER A 12 11.33 10.84 8.06
CA SER A 12 12.27 9.80 8.50
C SER A 12 12.91 9.06 7.33
N ALA A 13 12.16 8.72 6.28
CA ALA A 13 12.73 8.07 5.09
C ALA A 13 13.71 8.96 4.31
N VAL A 14 13.52 10.29 4.28
CA VAL A 14 14.50 11.24 3.70
C VAL A 14 15.81 11.22 4.48
N ALA A 15 15.76 11.05 5.80
CA ALA A 15 16.97 10.87 6.61
C ALA A 15 17.63 9.50 6.36
N GLY A 16 16.84 8.43 6.20
CA GLY A 16 17.33 7.08 5.88
C GLY A 16 17.98 6.96 4.50
N LEU A 17 17.45 7.68 3.50
CA LEU A 17 17.95 7.65 2.11
C LEU A 17 19.42 8.14 1.99
N MET A 18 19.91 8.93 2.96
CA MET A 18 21.29 9.45 2.97
C MET A 18 22.32 8.52 3.66
N LEU A 19 21.94 7.30 4.06
CA LEU A 19 22.76 6.40 4.91
C LEU A 19 23.02 5.00 4.32
N ILE A 20 22.94 4.83 3.00
CA ILE A 20 23.01 3.50 2.37
C ILE A 20 24.48 3.03 2.17
N SER A 21 24.98 2.18 3.07
CA SER A 21 26.16 1.32 2.85
C SER A 21 25.94 -0.08 3.45
N THR A 22 26.26 -1.16 2.72
CA THR A 22 25.72 -2.53 2.95
C THR A 22 26.70 -3.52 3.60
N THR A 23 26.24 -4.32 4.58
CA THR A 23 26.56 -5.76 4.79
C THR A 23 25.70 -6.35 5.93
N ALA A 24 25.16 -7.57 5.75
CA ALA A 24 24.54 -8.43 6.79
C ALA A 24 25.48 -9.64 7.06
N MET A 25 25.38 -10.52 8.06
CA MET A 25 24.27 -11.04 8.90
C MET A 25 24.67 -10.93 10.41
N ALA A 26 23.98 -11.43 11.44
CA ALA A 26 22.80 -12.29 11.61
C ALA A 26 22.02 -11.85 12.89
N ASN A 27 20.77 -12.29 13.10
CA ASN A 27 19.81 -11.64 14.02
C ASN A 27 19.70 -10.14 13.69
N GLU A 28 19.32 -9.87 12.45
CA GLU A 28 19.76 -8.69 11.70
C GLU A 28 19.07 -7.37 12.01
N TYR A 29 17.88 -7.39 12.64
CA TYR A 29 16.99 -6.23 12.60
C TYR A 29 16.35 -5.88 13.94
N ASP A 30 16.20 -4.58 14.20
CA ASP A 30 15.34 -4.03 15.26
C ASP A 30 14.08 -3.39 14.64
N ILE A 31 12.93 -3.62 15.26
CA ILE A 31 11.64 -3.08 14.82
C ILE A 31 11.19 -1.99 15.81
N ILE A 32 11.17 -0.75 15.34
CA ILE A 32 10.81 0.42 16.15
C ILE A 32 9.39 0.84 15.79
N LEU A 33 8.49 0.71 16.77
CA LEU A 33 7.08 1.11 16.67
C LEU A 33 6.89 2.47 17.35
N TYR A 34 6.13 3.36 16.70
CA TYR A 34 5.79 4.67 17.23
C TYR A 34 4.30 4.73 17.63
N SER A 35 3.98 5.50 18.67
CA SER A 35 2.62 5.63 19.22
C SER A 35 1.57 6.19 18.24
N ASN A 36 2.02 6.80 17.14
CA ASN A 36 1.15 7.33 16.08
C ASN A 36 0.73 6.28 15.03
N GLY A 37 1.16 5.01 15.15
CA GLY A 37 0.90 3.96 14.15
C GLY A 37 1.90 3.92 12.99
N SER A 38 3.04 4.62 13.11
CA SER A 38 4.18 4.46 12.20
C SER A 38 5.20 3.46 12.76
N ALA A 39 6.01 2.89 11.88
CA ALA A 39 7.13 2.04 12.24
C ALA A 39 8.33 2.27 11.32
N LYS A 40 9.49 1.78 11.77
CA LYS A 40 10.66 1.54 10.93
C LYS A 40 11.37 0.27 11.37
N ILE A 41 12.15 -0.30 10.46
CA ILE A 41 13.04 -1.42 10.72
C ILE A 41 14.47 -0.94 10.44
N THR A 42 15.37 -1.15 11.39
CA THR A 42 16.80 -0.82 11.31
C THR A 42 17.64 -2.08 11.40
N GLU A 43 18.91 -2.01 11.03
CA GLU A 43 19.88 -3.04 11.42
C GLU A 43 19.99 -3.10 12.95
N LYS A 44 20.19 -4.30 13.50
CA LYS A 44 20.18 -4.52 14.95
C LYS A 44 21.32 -3.77 15.63
N GLY A 45 21.00 -3.01 16.67
CA GLY A 45 21.95 -2.16 17.38
C GLY A 45 22.49 -0.99 16.55
N SER A 46 21.90 -0.70 15.39
CA SER A 46 22.35 0.32 14.44
C SER A 46 21.27 1.36 14.20
N ALA A 47 21.68 2.60 13.93
CA ALA A 47 20.77 3.66 13.49
C ALA A 47 20.37 3.52 12.01
N LYS A 48 21.04 2.64 11.25
CA LYS A 48 20.84 2.49 9.80
C LYS A 48 19.49 1.87 9.49
N GLU A 49 18.72 2.59 8.69
CA GLU A 49 17.37 2.22 8.29
C GLU A 49 17.38 1.20 7.14
N VAL A 50 16.57 0.15 7.29
CA VAL A 50 16.43 -1.00 6.38
C VAL A 50 15.10 -0.90 5.65
N LEU A 51 14.04 -0.55 6.40
CA LEU A 51 12.70 -0.24 5.91
C LEU A 51 12.14 0.93 6.72
N GLY A 52 12.21 2.14 6.15
CA GLY A 52 11.59 3.33 6.71
C GLY A 52 10.12 3.44 6.40
N ALA A 53 9.48 4.47 6.96
CA ALA A 53 8.19 4.97 6.50
C ALA A 53 7.03 3.93 6.44
N ILE A 54 6.96 3.04 7.44
CA ILE A 54 5.92 2.01 7.55
C ILE A 54 4.70 2.59 8.28
N ASN A 55 3.50 2.25 7.80
CA ASN A 55 2.22 2.46 8.45
C ASN A 55 1.65 1.11 8.91
N THR A 56 1.59 0.90 10.22
CA THR A 56 1.11 -0.36 10.81
C THR A 56 -0.42 -0.44 10.92
N THR A 57 -1.13 0.69 10.78
CA THR A 57 -2.60 0.73 10.73
C THR A 57 -3.11 0.22 9.38
N THR A 58 -2.45 0.58 8.27
CA THR A 58 -2.86 0.13 6.93
C THR A 58 -2.07 -1.09 6.42
N GLY A 59 -1.00 -1.51 7.10
CA GLY A 59 -0.09 -2.53 6.61
C GLY A 59 0.54 -2.09 5.29
N SER A 60 1.35 -1.03 5.32
CA SER A 60 1.96 -0.50 4.09
C SER A 60 3.25 0.25 4.35
N ILE A 61 4.15 0.25 3.38
CA ILE A 61 5.38 1.06 3.38
C ILE A 61 5.31 2.15 2.31
N MET A 62 5.82 3.36 2.58
CA MET A 62 5.95 4.36 1.52
C MET A 62 7.06 3.97 0.54
N ALA A 63 6.73 4.05 -0.74
CA ALA A 63 7.65 3.97 -1.85
C ALA A 63 7.51 5.21 -2.74
N PHE A 64 8.49 5.41 -3.61
CA PHE A 64 8.55 6.45 -4.63
C PHE A 64 9.44 5.94 -5.75
N ASN A 65 9.34 6.50 -6.96
CA ASN A 65 10.28 6.12 -8.02
C ASN A 65 11.67 6.73 -7.75
N ASN A 66 12.70 5.89 -7.76
CA ASN A 66 14.06 6.33 -7.43
C ASN A 66 14.62 7.34 -8.44
N GLU A 67 14.36 7.15 -9.73
CA GLU A 67 14.81 8.10 -10.76
C GLU A 67 14.05 9.41 -10.70
N GLU A 68 12.74 9.36 -10.53
CA GLU A 68 11.87 10.53 -10.40
C GLU A 68 12.32 11.41 -9.22
N VAL A 69 12.46 10.81 -8.03
CA VAL A 69 12.94 11.53 -6.84
C VAL A 69 14.35 12.08 -7.04
N THR A 70 15.27 11.32 -7.63
CA THR A 70 16.64 11.78 -7.88
C THR A 70 16.68 12.97 -8.84
N LYS A 71 15.96 12.89 -9.97
CA LYS A 71 15.88 13.95 -10.98
C LYS A 71 15.24 15.21 -10.41
N GLY A 72 14.06 15.09 -9.78
CA GLY A 72 13.37 16.24 -9.21
C GLY A 72 14.09 16.87 -8.02
N ALA A 73 14.73 16.09 -7.14
CA ALA A 73 15.55 16.64 -6.05
C ALA A 73 16.80 17.37 -6.57
N ALA A 74 17.45 16.86 -7.62
CA ALA A 74 18.56 17.55 -8.28
C ALA A 74 18.11 18.86 -8.94
N ASP A 75 16.93 18.89 -9.58
CA ASP A 75 16.40 20.11 -10.20
C ASP A 75 15.94 21.15 -9.17
N ILE A 76 15.43 20.72 -8.01
CA ILE A 76 15.21 21.61 -6.87
C ILE A 76 16.54 22.16 -6.36
N LEU A 77 17.56 21.32 -6.13
CA LEU A 77 18.88 21.79 -5.69
C LEU A 77 19.49 22.82 -6.64
N LYS A 78 19.38 22.63 -7.96
CA LYS A 78 19.84 23.63 -8.96
C LYS A 78 19.16 24.99 -8.79
N LYS A 79 17.84 25.03 -8.54
CA LYS A 79 17.11 26.29 -8.26
C LYS A 79 17.61 26.99 -6.99
N HIS A 80 18.07 26.22 -6.00
CA HIS A 80 18.69 26.70 -4.76
C HIS A 80 20.23 26.78 -4.86
N GLY A 81 20.79 27.02 -6.06
CA GLY A 81 22.23 27.26 -6.24
C GLY A 81 23.13 26.05 -5.95
N ASN A 82 22.59 24.83 -6.07
CA ASN A 82 23.19 23.55 -5.64
C ASN A 82 23.48 23.47 -4.13
N GLN A 83 22.86 24.30 -3.30
CA GLN A 83 23.02 24.30 -1.85
C GLN A 83 21.81 23.68 -1.15
N MET A 84 22.05 22.83 -0.14
CA MET A 84 21.00 22.25 0.72
C MET A 84 20.55 23.25 1.79
N THR A 85 19.93 24.34 1.35
CA THR A 85 19.31 25.35 2.23
C THR A 85 18.10 24.75 2.98
N PRO A 86 17.62 25.39 4.07
CA PRO A 86 16.36 24.99 4.71
C PRO A 86 15.18 24.97 3.73
N ASP A 87 15.14 25.90 2.78
CA ASP A 87 14.08 26.00 1.77
C ASP A 87 14.20 24.90 0.71
N ALA A 88 15.41 24.61 0.23
CA ALA A 88 15.68 23.46 -0.66
C ALA A 88 15.21 22.15 0.00
N ARG A 89 15.57 21.93 1.27
CA ARG A 89 15.13 20.76 2.05
C ARG A 89 13.62 20.69 2.17
N ASN A 90 12.95 21.81 2.46
CA ASN A 90 11.50 21.88 2.56
C ASN A 90 10.80 21.64 1.20
N GLU A 91 11.39 22.10 0.10
CA GLU A 91 10.86 21.88 -1.26
C GLU A 91 11.05 20.43 -1.71
N ILE A 92 12.22 19.83 -1.46
CA ILE A 92 12.48 18.39 -1.68
C ILE A 92 11.50 17.55 -0.85
N GLN A 93 11.29 17.88 0.42
CA GLN A 93 10.33 17.18 1.28
C GLN A 93 8.89 17.26 0.72
N ARG A 94 8.44 18.44 0.27
CA ARG A 94 7.12 18.60 -0.40
C ARG A 94 7.05 17.80 -1.71
N TYR A 95 8.14 17.73 -2.46
CA TYR A 95 8.21 16.95 -3.69
C TYR A 95 8.10 15.44 -3.42
N LEU A 96 8.87 14.90 -2.46
CA LEU A 96 8.70 13.52 -2.01
C LEU A 96 7.26 13.24 -1.52
N GLU A 97 6.66 14.16 -0.76
CA GLU A 97 5.25 14.06 -0.35
C GLU A 97 4.25 14.02 -1.53
N SER A 98 4.60 14.57 -2.70
CA SER A 98 3.76 14.55 -3.92
C SER A 98 3.94 13.31 -4.80
N VAL A 99 5.11 12.65 -4.76
CA VAL A 99 5.41 11.48 -5.61
C VAL A 99 5.41 10.14 -4.86
N ALA A 100 5.38 10.17 -3.53
CA ALA A 100 5.33 8.97 -2.71
C ALA A 100 3.92 8.34 -2.65
N TYR A 101 3.89 7.01 -2.65
CA TYR A 101 2.68 6.20 -2.62
C TYR A 101 2.87 4.98 -1.67
N PRO A 102 1.79 4.47 -1.04
CA PRO A 102 1.88 3.29 -0.19
C PRO A 102 1.97 2.00 -1.02
N VAL A 103 2.86 1.09 -0.64
CA VAL A 103 2.85 -0.31 -1.08
C VAL A 103 2.24 -1.13 0.06
N TYR A 104 1.09 -1.74 -0.20
CA TYR A 104 0.35 -2.53 0.79
C TYR A 104 0.96 -3.92 0.95
N MET A 105 1.19 -4.31 2.21
CA MET A 105 1.75 -5.59 2.65
C MET A 105 1.13 -5.92 4.02
N PRO A 106 0.17 -6.86 4.11
CA PRO A 106 -0.48 -7.23 5.37
C PRO A 106 0.48 -7.64 6.49
N GLU A 107 1.67 -8.12 6.13
CA GLU A 107 2.81 -8.44 7.00
C GLU A 107 3.28 -7.22 7.83
N LEU A 108 3.10 -6.00 7.32
CA LEU A 108 3.47 -4.75 7.99
C LEU A 108 2.42 -4.21 8.97
N LYS A 109 1.27 -4.89 9.12
CA LYS A 109 0.26 -4.49 10.11
C LYS A 109 0.76 -4.69 11.55
N LEU A 110 0.19 -3.95 12.50
CA LEU A 110 0.64 -3.95 13.90
C LEU A 110 0.63 -5.35 14.55
N GLU A 111 -0.37 -6.17 14.21
CA GLU A 111 -0.51 -7.55 14.67
C GLU A 111 0.56 -8.50 14.11
N ASN A 112 1.10 -8.22 12.92
CA ASN A 112 1.99 -9.12 12.18
C ASN A 112 3.46 -8.69 12.20
N ILE A 113 3.73 -7.37 12.22
CA ILE A 113 5.07 -6.81 12.00
C ILE A 113 6.11 -7.31 13.01
N LYS A 114 5.69 -7.66 14.25
CA LYS A 114 6.58 -8.20 15.29
C LYS A 114 7.02 -9.65 15.06
N SER A 115 6.34 -10.38 14.17
CA SER A 115 6.65 -11.78 13.85
C SER A 115 7.55 -11.95 12.62
N LEU A 116 7.91 -10.84 11.96
CA LEU A 116 8.72 -10.87 10.75
C LEU A 116 10.14 -11.37 11.03
N ASN A 117 10.56 -12.38 10.28
CA ASN A 117 11.92 -12.87 10.26
C ASN A 117 12.76 -12.15 9.17
N GLY A 118 14.06 -12.44 9.13
CA GLY A 118 14.98 -11.79 8.18
C GLY A 118 14.66 -12.04 6.69
N ASN A 119 14.04 -13.17 6.35
CA ASN A 119 13.61 -13.47 4.97
C ASN A 119 12.36 -12.66 4.59
N ASP A 120 11.42 -12.47 5.53
CA ASP A 120 10.22 -11.65 5.30
C ASP A 120 10.63 -10.20 5.04
N ILE A 121 11.56 -9.67 5.85
CA ILE A 121 12.11 -8.31 5.70
C ILE A 121 12.81 -8.16 4.34
N LYS A 122 13.63 -9.13 3.92
CA LYS A 122 14.30 -9.14 2.60
C LYS A 122 13.29 -9.23 1.44
N LYS A 123 12.20 -10.00 1.59
CA LYS A 123 11.10 -10.04 0.61
C LYS A 123 10.40 -8.68 0.50
N ILE A 124 10.07 -8.06 1.62
CA ILE A 124 9.45 -6.72 1.70
C ILE A 124 10.35 -5.66 1.04
N GLN A 125 11.65 -5.68 1.33
CA GLN A 125 12.65 -4.82 0.67
C GLN A 125 12.62 -4.99 -0.85
N LYS A 126 12.72 -6.22 -1.33
CA LYS A 126 12.74 -6.52 -2.77
C LYS A 126 11.46 -6.07 -3.48
N ILE A 127 10.28 -6.32 -2.89
CA ILE A 127 9.01 -5.86 -3.46
C ILE A 127 8.98 -4.32 -3.49
N LYS A 128 9.37 -3.64 -2.41
CA LYS A 128 9.46 -2.17 -2.39
C LYS A 128 10.39 -1.65 -3.49
N GLU A 129 11.57 -2.24 -3.66
CA GLU A 129 12.53 -1.85 -4.70
C GLU A 129 11.99 -2.08 -6.12
N ASP A 130 11.37 -3.23 -6.39
CA ASP A 130 10.84 -3.54 -7.72
C ASP A 130 9.61 -2.68 -8.06
N VAL A 131 8.76 -2.34 -7.08
CA VAL A 131 7.73 -1.30 -7.26
C VAL A 131 8.37 0.06 -7.52
N SER A 132 9.37 0.47 -6.73
CA SER A 132 10.11 1.74 -6.89
C SER A 132 10.86 1.90 -8.22
N LYS A 133 11.03 0.83 -9.01
CA LYS A 133 11.58 0.91 -10.39
C LYS A 133 10.49 1.18 -11.43
N VAL A 134 9.27 0.68 -11.19
CA VAL A 134 8.19 0.60 -12.19
C VAL A 134 7.11 1.66 -11.98
N VAL A 135 6.75 1.93 -10.73
CA VAL A 135 5.63 2.81 -10.37
C VAL A 135 6.17 4.21 -10.09
N THR A 136 5.67 5.20 -10.84
CA THR A 136 5.98 6.63 -10.78
C THR A 136 4.76 7.41 -10.29
N SER A 137 4.89 8.71 -10.04
CA SER A 137 3.72 9.55 -9.74
C SER A 137 2.60 9.39 -10.78
N ALA A 138 2.95 9.31 -12.07
CA ALA A 138 2.03 9.24 -13.19
C ALA A 138 1.15 7.97 -13.26
N ASN A 139 1.64 6.82 -12.78
CA ASN A 139 0.88 5.55 -12.77
C ASN A 139 0.55 5.02 -11.35
N SER A 140 1.00 5.71 -10.29
CA SER A 140 0.74 5.34 -8.89
C SER A 140 -0.74 5.15 -8.58
N ALA A 141 -1.62 6.00 -9.11
CA ALA A 141 -3.07 5.90 -8.91
C ALA A 141 -3.67 4.63 -9.53
N GLU A 142 -3.23 4.26 -10.74
CA GLU A 142 -3.64 3.02 -11.44
C GLU A 142 -3.20 1.79 -10.63
N TYR A 143 -1.91 1.73 -10.27
CA TYR A 143 -1.35 0.68 -9.43
C TYR A 143 -2.12 0.53 -8.11
N LEU A 144 -2.34 1.64 -7.39
CA LEU A 144 -3.08 1.63 -6.12
C LEU A 144 -4.53 1.17 -6.27
N SER A 145 -5.17 1.47 -7.41
CA SER A 145 -6.52 0.99 -7.72
C SER A 145 -6.51 -0.53 -7.88
N ALA A 146 -5.58 -1.07 -8.67
CA ALA A 146 -5.45 -2.51 -8.88
C ALA A 146 -5.31 -3.28 -7.56
N ILE A 147 -4.36 -2.87 -6.70
CA ILE A 147 -4.07 -3.57 -5.44
C ILE A 147 -5.22 -3.48 -4.44
N ARG A 148 -5.92 -2.33 -4.37
CA ARG A 148 -7.11 -2.19 -3.51
C ARG A 148 -8.28 -3.04 -3.98
N SER A 149 -8.39 -3.26 -5.30
CA SER A 149 -9.41 -4.13 -5.92
C SER A 149 -9.08 -5.63 -5.81
N GLY A 150 -8.16 -6.03 -4.91
CA GLY A 150 -7.71 -7.42 -4.75
C GLY A 150 -6.62 -7.87 -5.73
N GLY A 151 -6.09 -6.96 -6.55
CA GLY A 151 -4.97 -7.24 -7.44
C GLY A 151 -3.65 -7.50 -6.70
N ASN A 152 -2.73 -8.20 -7.37
CA ASN A 152 -1.45 -8.63 -6.81
C ASN A 152 -0.29 -7.78 -7.37
N THR A 153 0.60 -7.32 -6.49
CA THR A 153 1.75 -6.47 -6.85
C THR A 153 2.73 -7.17 -7.77
N GLU A 154 3.09 -8.42 -7.50
CA GLU A 154 4.05 -9.19 -8.32
C GLU A 154 3.49 -9.41 -9.73
N ALA A 155 2.19 -9.70 -9.86
CA ALA A 155 1.49 -9.80 -11.13
C ALA A 155 1.47 -8.47 -11.89
N TYR A 156 1.10 -7.36 -11.23
CA TYR A 156 1.14 -6.02 -11.85
C TYR A 156 2.53 -5.70 -12.39
N LEU A 157 3.59 -5.97 -11.62
CA LEU A 157 4.97 -5.70 -12.04
C LEU A 157 5.43 -6.61 -13.19
N ALA A 158 5.05 -7.90 -13.20
CA ALA A 158 5.34 -8.81 -14.29
C ALA A 158 4.65 -8.40 -15.60
N ILE A 159 3.38 -7.98 -15.51
CA ILE A 159 2.61 -7.48 -16.65
C ILE A 159 3.21 -6.16 -17.16
N ASN A 160 3.52 -5.20 -16.28
CA ASN A 160 4.06 -3.90 -16.68
C ASN A 160 5.43 -4.03 -17.39
N LYS A 161 6.31 -4.94 -16.93
CA LYS A 161 7.57 -5.30 -17.63
C LYS A 161 7.35 -5.79 -19.06
N THR A 162 6.21 -6.39 -19.35
CA THR A 162 5.83 -6.87 -20.69
C THR A 162 5.19 -5.75 -21.50
N SER A 163 4.26 -5.00 -20.91
CA SER A 163 3.65 -3.81 -21.50
C SER A 163 2.93 -2.97 -20.43
N PRO A 164 3.25 -1.67 -20.30
CA PRO A 164 2.50 -0.75 -19.44
C PRO A 164 1.01 -0.62 -19.83
N ALA A 165 0.66 -0.84 -21.10
CA ALA A 165 -0.75 -0.84 -21.52
C ALA A 165 -1.51 -2.05 -20.94
N LEU A 166 -0.84 -3.18 -20.74
CA LEU A 166 -1.45 -4.37 -20.12
C LEU A 166 -1.63 -4.22 -18.60
N SER A 167 -0.76 -3.47 -17.90
CA SER A 167 -0.97 -3.22 -16.45
C SER A 167 -2.21 -2.35 -16.22
N LYS A 168 -2.53 -1.44 -17.15
CA LYS A 168 -3.75 -0.66 -17.14
C LYS A 168 -5.00 -1.51 -17.33
N GLU A 169 -4.97 -2.44 -18.29
CA GLU A 169 -6.07 -3.40 -18.47
C GLU A 169 -6.23 -4.33 -17.26
N TYR A 170 -5.13 -4.81 -16.66
CA TYR A 170 -5.16 -5.57 -15.41
C TYR A 170 -5.81 -4.80 -14.26
N SER A 171 -5.50 -3.51 -14.13
CA SER A 171 -6.08 -2.61 -13.13
C SER A 171 -7.58 -2.41 -13.36
N ARG A 172 -7.99 -2.21 -14.61
CA ARG A 172 -9.40 -2.08 -15.02
C ARG A 172 -10.19 -3.37 -14.75
N ILE A 173 -9.64 -4.53 -15.09
CA ILE A 173 -10.27 -5.83 -14.85
C ILE A 173 -10.42 -6.08 -13.35
N SER A 174 -9.37 -5.80 -12.55
CA SER A 174 -9.43 -5.96 -11.09
C SER A 174 -10.54 -5.09 -10.47
N GLY A 175 -10.63 -3.82 -10.86
CA GLY A 175 -11.71 -2.92 -10.43
C GLY A 175 -13.10 -3.39 -10.85
N ASN A 176 -13.25 -3.88 -12.10
CA ASN A 176 -14.51 -4.44 -12.56
C ASN A 176 -14.95 -5.69 -11.77
N ILE A 177 -14.00 -6.55 -11.35
CA ILE A 177 -14.28 -7.72 -10.51
C ILE A 177 -14.68 -7.28 -9.10
N GLU A 178 -14.00 -6.30 -8.50
CA GLU A 178 -14.39 -5.75 -7.19
C GLU A 178 -15.79 -5.14 -7.23
N GLN A 179 -16.12 -4.42 -8.30
CA GLN A 179 -17.44 -3.83 -8.51
C GLN A 179 -18.52 -4.92 -8.69
N LEU A 180 -18.28 -5.91 -9.55
CA LEU A 180 -19.18 -7.05 -9.72
C LEU A 180 -19.44 -7.80 -8.41
N ASN A 181 -18.41 -7.99 -7.57
CA ASN A 181 -18.55 -8.63 -6.26
C ASN A 181 -19.36 -7.79 -5.24
N LYS A 182 -19.51 -6.48 -5.45
CA LYS A 182 -20.35 -5.59 -4.63
C LYS A 182 -21.79 -5.52 -5.14
N ASP A 183 -21.95 -5.52 -6.47
CA ASP A 183 -23.24 -5.39 -7.13
C ASP A 183 -24.00 -6.74 -7.19
N THR A 184 -23.29 -7.87 -7.12
CA THR A 184 -23.92 -9.20 -7.08
C THR A 184 -24.54 -9.47 -5.72
N THR A 185 -25.81 -9.10 -5.58
CA THR A 185 -26.67 -9.49 -4.45
C THR A 185 -27.58 -10.67 -4.82
N PHE A 186 -27.94 -11.46 -3.81
CA PHE A 186 -28.93 -12.54 -3.93
C PHE A 186 -30.16 -12.20 -3.12
N ALA A 187 -31.32 -12.30 -3.74
CA ALA A 187 -32.62 -12.03 -3.12
C ALA A 187 -33.55 -13.24 -3.23
N ILE A 188 -34.40 -13.43 -2.24
CA ILE A 188 -35.50 -14.39 -2.27
C ILE A 188 -36.73 -13.70 -2.87
N ASP A 189 -37.32 -14.33 -3.90
CA ASP A 189 -38.58 -13.88 -4.49
C ASP A 189 -39.80 -14.29 -3.64
N ALA A 190 -40.98 -13.76 -3.97
CA ALA A 190 -42.23 -14.07 -3.28
C ALA A 190 -42.63 -15.57 -3.33
N ASN A 191 -41.96 -16.41 -4.13
CA ASN A 191 -42.18 -17.85 -4.23
C ASN A 191 -41.13 -18.66 -3.45
N GLY A 192 -40.16 -18.01 -2.79
CA GLY A 192 -39.08 -18.67 -2.06
C GLY A 192 -37.85 -19.04 -2.90
N ASN A 193 -37.77 -18.60 -4.17
CA ASN A 193 -36.61 -18.90 -5.02
C ASN A 193 -35.49 -17.88 -4.79
N ILE A 194 -34.24 -18.36 -4.76
CA ILE A 194 -33.07 -17.47 -4.81
C ILE A 194 -32.90 -16.95 -6.23
N THR A 195 -32.86 -15.63 -6.36
CA THR A 195 -32.64 -14.90 -7.61
C THR A 195 -31.43 -13.98 -7.49
N LEU A 196 -30.83 -13.65 -8.63
CA LEU A 196 -29.87 -12.56 -8.71
C LEU A 196 -30.62 -11.22 -8.67
N ASP A 197 -29.99 -10.24 -8.03
CA ASP A 197 -30.39 -8.83 -7.93
C ASP A 197 -31.55 -8.53 -6.96
N GLU A 198 -31.31 -7.62 -6.03
CA GLU A 198 -32.35 -7.05 -5.14
C GLU A 198 -33.27 -6.06 -5.90
N THR A 199 -32.85 -5.53 -7.05
CA THR A 199 -33.55 -4.49 -7.82
C THR A 199 -34.58 -5.03 -8.82
N GLY A 200 -35.51 -5.83 -8.33
CA GLY A 200 -36.69 -6.31 -9.09
C GLY A 200 -37.93 -5.44 -8.90
N SER A 201 -38.89 -5.50 -9.84
CA SER A 201 -40.20 -4.83 -9.76
C SER A 201 -41.26 -5.59 -8.95
N VAL A 202 -40.83 -6.53 -8.11
CA VAL A 202 -41.65 -7.36 -7.20
C VAL A 202 -41.02 -7.32 -5.81
N GLU A 203 -41.80 -7.52 -4.75
CA GLU A 203 -41.25 -7.68 -3.41
C GLU A 203 -40.20 -8.79 -3.39
N ARG A 204 -39.03 -8.42 -2.87
CA ARG A 204 -37.83 -9.25 -2.75
C ARG A 204 -37.18 -8.93 -1.43
N GLU A 205 -36.73 -9.96 -0.73
CA GLU A 205 -35.94 -9.79 0.48
C GLU A 205 -34.52 -10.31 0.24
N SER A 206 -33.50 -9.58 0.71
CA SER A 206 -32.11 -10.03 0.64
C SER A 206 -31.96 -11.40 1.31
N VAL A 207 -31.31 -12.36 0.66
CA VAL A 207 -31.02 -13.69 1.26
C VAL A 207 -30.33 -13.53 2.61
N LYS A 208 -29.50 -12.49 2.77
CA LYS A 208 -28.83 -12.16 4.03
C LYS A 208 -29.82 -11.83 5.16
N ASN A 209 -30.90 -11.13 4.87
CA ASN A 209 -31.91 -10.76 5.88
C ASN A 209 -32.74 -11.98 6.27
N VAL A 210 -33.20 -12.78 5.29
CA VAL A 210 -33.96 -14.01 5.55
C VAL A 210 -33.14 -15.01 6.37
N VAL A 211 -31.86 -15.20 6.05
CA VAL A 211 -30.95 -16.06 6.83
C VAL A 211 -30.75 -15.52 8.26
N ALA A 212 -30.63 -14.20 8.43
CA ALA A 212 -30.50 -13.60 9.75
C ALA A 212 -31.79 -13.76 10.61
N ALA A 213 -32.96 -13.65 10.00
CA ALA A 213 -34.25 -13.90 10.65
C ALA A 213 -34.39 -15.37 11.07
N ILE A 214 -34.12 -16.32 10.16
CA ILE A 214 -34.11 -17.76 10.47
C ILE A 214 -33.12 -18.07 11.59
N GLN A 215 -31.92 -17.46 11.57
CA GLN A 215 -30.94 -17.67 12.64
C GLN A 215 -31.46 -17.14 14.00
N ALA A 216 -32.12 -15.99 14.03
CA ALA A 216 -32.70 -15.45 15.26
C ALA A 216 -33.80 -16.38 15.82
N ASP A 217 -34.68 -16.90 14.97
CA ASP A 217 -35.79 -17.79 15.36
C ASP A 217 -35.33 -19.20 15.75
N THR A 218 -34.16 -19.65 15.25
CA THR A 218 -33.63 -21.01 15.52
C THR A 218 -32.53 -21.06 16.57
N THR A 219 -32.09 -19.90 17.10
CA THR A 219 -31.08 -19.87 18.18
C THR A 219 -31.69 -20.27 19.52
N ILE A 220 -31.21 -21.38 20.08
CA ILE A 220 -31.55 -21.84 21.43
C ILE A 220 -30.61 -21.17 22.44
N TYR A 221 -31.18 -20.57 23.48
CA TYR A 221 -30.47 -19.90 24.59
C TYR A 221 -30.23 -20.85 25.77
#